data_AF-A0AAV9N0R2-F1
#
_entry.id   AF-A0AAV9N0R2-F1
#
_cell.length_a   1.000
_cell.length_b   1.000
_cell.length_c   1.000
_cell.angle_alpha   90.00
_cell.angle_beta   90.00
_cell.angle_gamma   90.00
#
_symmetry.space_group_name_H-M   'P 1'
#
loop_
_entity.id
_entity.type
_entity.pdbx_description
1 polymer ?
#
loop_
_entity_poly.entity_id
_entity_poly.type
_entity_poly.pdbx_seq_one_letter_code
_entity_poly.pdbx_strand_id
1 'polypeptide(L)'
;MARADSTTPVNHHYSLPNHIRTDSKQLLVRLDSASTFQTSLLPARCGKPGRKDRIPTKDVWLFCTEIACLTAALLIVFQSRLAIWLGQINQLIGIGFLLAIMAMCLEGLMLRTALIHTATRSGSSIQDLDALLRKDPFSSRHVHIAYRILLFLLLGLPLLLSVAYKKFVGGESTIIVDHGDGFFGFSSTPGKQRIGDGLSILSDVYVPFWISPELNQTYGFNMYIPEDNKTGVIVDSPFPSYLTSLQSSLNGGESLTLSATVNATVSEMINPTSEERNSEDFWVDVQNQFDHPATQNGGDTNGANNAMWAGMSGNFLTNFSVMYFSAWNTTRNETFFSEAIRTEQSRRQARATWWISSTNITLIQADLIPESTLENQFLLQNNAIGLQEMFSTFLGEYDWHNRAGAFDFPYPDGSLGPNGELRYFQPVNTVPALAATMAWARITSLDTIDRPGGVRNTEMSALTGYSKGAEAILTIRTVPTLRRDPLLVIVLLVNPVLCLFCVLVKATWLYGSPMGDDTNIISLLAAAEGSDTSALRGASLTGTLNRKVTIVFHMESDSMTVRPGLERRFDHVVMTLDGLLPEQGNMQRGSF
;
A
#
# COMPACT_ATOMS: atom_id res chain seq x y z
N MET A 1 63.52 -16.06 -20.82
CA MET A 1 64.30 -15.99 -22.08
C MET A 1 64.05 -14.61 -22.67
N ALA A 2 65.09 -13.75 -22.58
CA ALA A 2 65.37 -12.45 -23.21
C ALA A 2 64.30 -11.31 -23.30
N ARG A 3 64.63 -10.01 -23.31
CA ARG A 3 65.65 -9.09 -22.71
C ARG A 3 65.38 -7.72 -23.35
N ALA A 4 65.36 -6.63 -22.56
CA ALA A 4 65.75 -5.23 -22.85
C ALA A 4 65.06 -4.48 -24.05
N ASP A 5 64.89 -3.15 -24.08
CA ASP A 5 65.77 -2.09 -23.58
C ASP A 5 65.08 -0.71 -23.39
N SER A 6 65.85 0.17 -22.76
CA SER A 6 65.65 1.52 -22.20
C SER A 6 65.32 2.70 -23.13
N THR A 7 64.82 3.82 -22.57
CA THR A 7 65.49 5.16 -22.53
C THR A 7 64.64 6.27 -21.85
N THR A 8 65.35 7.30 -21.41
CA THR A 8 65.17 8.24 -20.29
C THR A 8 64.85 9.71 -20.72
N PRO A 9 64.70 10.70 -19.79
CA PRO A 9 63.85 11.88 -19.95
C PRO A 9 64.58 13.18 -20.33
N VAL A 10 63.79 14.24 -20.56
CA VAL A 10 64.25 15.61 -20.83
C VAL A 10 63.79 16.55 -19.72
N ASN A 11 64.71 17.39 -19.25
CA ASN A 11 64.54 18.42 -18.23
C ASN A 11 65.28 19.67 -18.75
N HIS A 12 64.66 20.86 -18.72
CA HIS A 12 65.39 22.13 -18.85
C HIS A 12 64.72 23.30 -18.10
N HIS A 13 65.62 24.04 -17.43
CA HIS A 13 65.51 25.29 -16.68
C HIS A 13 64.93 26.49 -17.45
N TYR A 14 64.41 27.48 -16.72
CA TYR A 14 64.76 28.91 -16.90
C TYR A 14 64.61 29.71 -15.58
N SER A 15 65.22 30.89 -15.56
CA SER A 15 65.93 31.57 -14.47
C SER A 15 65.28 32.88 -13.97
N LEU A 16 65.79 33.34 -12.82
CA LEU A 16 65.62 34.62 -12.11
C LEU A 16 65.80 35.92 -12.95
N PRO A 17 65.42 37.11 -12.42
CA PRO A 17 66.45 37.99 -11.80
C PRO A 17 66.06 38.75 -10.51
N ASN A 18 67.12 39.11 -9.78
CA ASN A 18 67.26 39.90 -8.55
C ASN A 18 66.95 41.40 -8.70
N HIS A 19 66.62 42.11 -7.60
CA HIS A 19 67.54 43.05 -6.88
C HIS A 19 66.85 44.01 -5.86
N ILE A 20 67.42 44.03 -4.64
CA ILE A 20 67.89 45.19 -3.81
C ILE A 20 66.90 46.19 -3.16
N ARG A 21 66.82 46.07 -1.81
CA ARG A 21 67.24 47.03 -0.74
C ARG A 21 66.58 48.41 -0.65
N THR A 22 65.98 48.72 0.51
CA THR A 22 66.52 49.69 1.50
C THR A 22 65.67 49.78 2.77
N ASP A 23 66.34 49.63 3.92
CA ASP A 23 65.88 50.05 5.24
C ASP A 23 65.86 51.58 5.36
N SER A 24 64.88 52.16 6.05
CA SER A 24 65.12 53.33 6.91
C SER A 24 64.04 53.45 7.99
N LYS A 25 64.44 53.29 9.26
CA LYS A 25 63.73 53.84 10.41
C LYS A 25 63.89 55.37 10.38
N GLN A 26 62.84 56.13 10.66
CA GLN A 26 62.99 57.41 11.34
C GLN A 26 61.77 57.74 12.21
N LEU A 27 62.08 57.91 13.49
CA LEU A 27 61.28 58.50 14.56
C LEU A 27 61.31 60.02 14.37
N LEU A 28 60.17 60.70 14.38
CA LEU A 28 60.13 62.14 14.52
C LEU A 28 58.93 62.56 15.37
N VAL A 29 59.25 62.95 16.60
CA VAL A 29 58.39 63.66 17.55
C VAL A 29 58.50 65.16 17.24
N ARG A 30 57.38 65.87 17.03
CA ARG A 30 57.23 67.24 17.52
C ARG A 30 55.75 67.69 17.59
N LEU A 31 55.50 68.44 18.66
CA LEU A 31 54.25 68.94 19.20
C LEU A 31 53.51 69.99 18.34
N ASP A 32 52.19 69.97 18.53
CA ASP A 32 51.19 71.04 18.67
C ASP A 32 51.17 72.25 17.71
N SER A 33 50.02 72.40 17.04
CA SER A 33 49.25 73.65 17.12
C SER A 33 47.76 73.37 16.94
N ALA A 34 46.97 74.01 17.79
CA ALA A 34 45.54 73.81 17.99
C ALA A 34 44.70 74.28 16.79
N SER A 35 43.76 73.44 16.37
CA SER A 35 42.47 73.89 15.86
C SER A 35 41.39 72.97 16.43
N THR A 36 40.53 73.55 17.27
CA THR A 36 39.44 72.87 17.97
C THR A 36 38.33 72.54 16.97
N PHE A 37 38.48 71.45 16.22
CA PHE A 37 37.35 70.77 15.62
C PHE A 37 36.86 69.72 16.61
N GLN A 38 35.65 69.91 17.15
CA GLN A 38 34.91 68.85 17.83
C GLN A 38 34.70 67.69 16.84
N THR A 39 35.62 66.74 16.82
CA THR A 39 35.36 65.40 16.30
C THR A 39 34.36 64.76 17.26
N SER A 40 33.07 64.81 16.89
CA SER A 40 32.06 63.87 17.37
C SER A 40 32.66 62.47 17.33
N LEU A 41 32.73 61.79 18.48
CA LEU A 41 33.17 60.41 18.60
C LEU A 41 32.43 59.55 17.57
N LEU A 42 33.10 59.17 16.48
CA LEU A 42 32.55 58.25 15.49
C LEU A 42 32.13 56.96 16.22
N PRO A 43 30.87 56.52 16.12
CA PRO A 43 30.41 55.32 16.80
C PRO A 43 31.28 54.13 16.38
N ALA A 44 31.78 53.39 17.37
CA ALA A 44 32.63 52.23 17.13
C ALA A 44 31.93 51.27 16.16
N ARG A 45 32.60 50.92 15.05
CA ARG A 45 32.05 50.04 14.02
C ARG A 45 31.70 48.69 14.64
N CYS A 46 30.42 48.33 14.61
CA CYS A 46 29.89 47.12 15.23
C CYS A 46 29.80 45.93 14.26
N GLY A 47 29.87 46.19 12.95
CA GLY A 47 29.77 45.16 11.92
C GLY A 47 31.03 44.33 11.76
N LYS A 48 30.88 43.01 11.60
CA LYS A 48 32.01 42.09 11.39
C LYS A 48 32.29 41.91 9.89
N PRO A 49 33.45 42.36 9.37
CA PRO A 49 33.81 42.12 7.97
C PRO A 49 33.99 40.62 7.72
N GLY A 50 33.53 40.16 6.55
CA GLY A 50 33.68 38.75 6.17
C GLY A 50 33.82 38.57 4.66
N ARG A 51 34.13 37.32 4.29
CA ARG A 51 34.34 36.88 2.91
C ARG A 51 33.18 36.00 2.47
N LYS A 52 32.80 36.10 1.20
CA LYS A 52 31.78 35.25 0.59
C LYS A 52 32.38 33.93 0.12
N ASP A 53 31.85 32.84 0.65
CA ASP A 53 32.17 31.50 0.18
C ASP A 53 31.44 31.20 -1.14
N ARG A 54 32.08 30.37 -1.99
CA ARG A 54 31.50 30.02 -3.30
C ARG A 54 30.34 29.04 -3.18
N ILE A 55 30.46 28.12 -2.23
CA ILE A 55 29.41 27.20 -1.82
C ILE A 55 29.30 27.30 -0.31
N PRO A 56 28.22 27.91 0.21
CA PRO A 56 27.97 28.01 1.64
C PRO A 56 27.87 26.63 2.26
N THR A 57 28.55 26.40 3.39
CA THR A 57 28.51 25.11 4.09
C THR A 57 27.09 24.73 4.52
N LYS A 58 26.26 25.72 4.87
CA LYS A 58 24.83 25.53 5.18
C LYS A 58 24.06 24.91 4.01
N ASP A 59 24.31 25.36 2.79
CA ASP A 59 23.64 24.85 1.60
C ASP A 59 24.05 23.40 1.29
N VAL A 60 25.32 23.05 1.53
CA VAL A 60 25.80 21.67 1.44
C VAL A 60 25.06 20.79 2.45
N TRP A 61 24.92 21.22 3.70
CA TRP A 61 24.19 20.48 4.72
C TRP A 61 22.70 20.29 4.37
N LEU A 62 22.04 21.34 3.87
CA LEU A 62 20.65 21.24 3.42
C LEU A 62 20.51 20.25 2.26
N PHE A 63 21.39 20.31 1.26
CA PHE A 63 21.39 19.38 0.14
C PHE A 63 21.69 17.93 0.57
N CYS A 64 22.65 17.71 1.48
CA CYS A 64 22.90 16.38 2.04
C CYS A 64 21.67 15.84 2.78
N THR A 65 20.93 16.70 3.50
CA THR A 65 19.69 16.33 4.20
C THR A 65 18.60 15.93 3.22
N GLU A 66 18.44 16.66 2.10
CA GLU A 66 17.55 16.31 0.99
C GLU A 66 17.85 14.92 0.41
N ILE A 67 19.11 14.65 0.10
CA ILE A 67 19.54 13.35 -0.44
C ILE A 67 19.33 12.22 0.57
N ALA A 68 19.59 12.46 1.86
CA ALA A 68 19.31 11.49 2.92
C ALA A 68 17.80 11.19 3.03
N CYS A 69 16.95 12.22 2.98
CA CYS A 69 15.50 12.05 3.00
C CYS A 69 14.99 11.30 1.77
N LEU A 70 15.53 11.59 0.57
CA LEU A 70 15.19 10.89 -0.66
C LEU A 70 15.55 9.41 -0.55
N THR A 71 16.75 9.12 -0.09
CA THR A 71 17.23 7.74 0.09
C THR A 71 16.34 6.99 1.08
N ALA A 72 16.00 7.60 2.21
CA ALA A 72 15.07 7.02 3.18
C ALA A 72 13.67 6.77 2.58
N ALA A 73 13.12 7.72 1.82
CA ALA A 73 11.83 7.57 1.17
C ALA A 73 11.83 6.41 0.14
N LEU A 74 12.90 6.29 -0.63
CA LEU A 74 13.07 5.18 -1.57
C LEU A 74 13.19 3.83 -0.84
N LEU A 75 13.94 3.77 0.27
CA LEU A 75 14.03 2.56 1.09
C LEU A 75 12.67 2.15 1.68
N ILE A 76 11.88 3.12 2.16
CA ILE A 76 10.54 2.87 2.72
C ILE A 76 9.61 2.18 1.71
N VAL A 77 9.70 2.53 0.42
CA VAL A 77 8.80 2.04 -0.63
C VAL A 77 9.35 0.81 -1.35
N PHE A 78 10.61 0.87 -1.78
CA PHE A 78 11.17 -0.11 -2.70
C PHE A 78 11.81 -1.31 -1.99
N GLN A 79 12.20 -1.18 -0.72
CA GLN A 79 12.73 -2.30 0.04
C GLN A 79 11.58 -3.15 0.59
N SER A 80 11.31 -4.31 -0.02
CA SER A 80 10.16 -5.18 0.33
C SER A 80 10.04 -5.46 1.83
N ARG A 81 11.14 -5.77 2.52
CA ARG A 81 11.11 -6.07 3.96
C ARG A 81 10.64 -4.88 4.80
N LEU A 82 11.10 -3.68 4.44
CA LEU A 82 10.78 -2.44 5.15
C LEU A 82 9.34 -2.01 4.82
N ALA A 83 8.95 -2.16 3.55
CA ALA A 83 7.60 -1.90 3.08
C ALA A 83 6.54 -2.76 3.79
N ILE A 84 6.81 -4.06 3.94
CA ILE A 84 5.94 -5.00 4.63
C ILE A 84 5.85 -4.68 6.12
N TRP A 85 6.99 -4.39 6.76
CA TRP A 85 7.03 -4.05 8.19
C TRP A 85 6.26 -2.76 8.51
N LEU A 86 6.36 -1.74 7.65
CA LEU A 86 5.61 -0.50 7.80
C LEU A 86 4.13 -0.66 7.45
N GLY A 87 3.82 -1.38 6.36
CA GLY A 87 2.49 -1.38 5.75
C GLY A 87 2.12 -0.03 5.13
N GLN A 88 1.05 0.00 4.34
CA GLN A 88 0.68 1.18 3.54
C GLN A 88 0.50 2.47 4.35
N ILE A 89 -0.16 2.40 5.52
CA ILE A 89 -0.47 3.59 6.33
C ILE A 89 0.82 4.23 6.86
N ASN A 90 1.72 3.43 7.45
CA ASN A 90 2.95 3.99 8.01
C ASN A 90 3.93 4.43 6.92
N GLN A 91 3.91 3.79 5.74
CA GLN A 91 4.65 4.29 4.57
C GLN A 91 4.16 5.68 4.16
N LEU A 92 2.85 5.92 4.11
CA LEU A 92 2.28 7.23 3.77
C LEU A 92 2.67 8.32 4.79
N ILE A 93 2.70 7.97 6.07
CA ILE A 93 3.12 8.88 7.15
C ILE A 93 4.61 9.20 7.01
N GLY A 94 5.45 8.17 6.85
CA GLY A 94 6.89 8.31 6.70
C GLY A 94 7.29 9.17 5.50
N ILE A 95 6.68 8.92 4.33
CA ILE A 95 6.92 9.74 3.13
C ILE A 95 6.43 11.17 3.31
N GLY A 96 5.24 11.36 3.90
CA GLY A 96 4.72 12.70 4.18
C GLY A 96 5.65 13.51 5.08
N PHE A 97 6.20 12.87 6.13
CA PHE A 97 7.18 13.47 7.02
C PHE A 97 8.48 13.84 6.29
N LEU A 98 9.04 12.93 5.48
CA LEU A 98 10.26 13.19 4.72
C LEU A 98 10.07 14.30 3.69
N LEU A 99 8.94 14.33 2.97
CA LEU A 99 8.61 15.41 2.04
C LEU A 99 8.46 16.76 2.74
N ALA A 100 7.95 16.80 3.97
CA ALA A 100 7.87 18.04 4.76
C ALA A 100 9.26 18.56 5.14
N ILE A 101 10.19 17.67 5.53
CA ILE A 101 11.58 18.06 5.79
C ILE A 101 12.23 18.62 4.53
N MET A 102 12.09 17.93 3.40
CA MET A 102 12.58 18.40 2.11
C MET A 102 12.00 19.77 1.76
N ALA A 103 10.69 19.96 1.90
CA ALA A 103 10.05 21.24 1.62
C ALA A 103 10.65 22.40 2.45
N MET A 104 10.91 22.19 3.74
CA MET A 104 11.56 23.19 4.60
C MET A 104 13.00 23.51 4.15
N CYS A 105 13.77 22.49 3.76
CA CYS A 105 15.14 22.65 3.24
C CYS A 105 15.13 23.46 1.93
N LEU A 106 14.28 23.07 0.97
CA LEU A 106 14.12 23.74 -0.31
C LEU A 106 13.66 25.20 -0.15
N GLU A 107 12.67 25.46 0.70
CA GLU A 107 12.14 26.80 0.94
C GLU A 107 13.23 27.75 1.44
N GLY A 108 14.01 27.32 2.44
CA GLY A 108 15.12 28.09 2.97
C GLY A 108 16.18 28.40 1.90
N LEU A 109 16.52 27.42 1.06
CA LEU A 109 17.51 27.58 0.00
C LEU A 109 17.00 28.48 -1.14
N MET A 110 15.77 28.29 -1.60
CA MET A 110 15.16 29.08 -2.67
C MET A 110 15.02 30.54 -2.27
N LEU A 111 14.56 30.84 -1.06
CA LEU A 111 14.43 32.22 -0.58
C LEU A 111 15.79 32.93 -0.52
N ARG A 112 16.83 32.27 0.01
CA ARG A 112 18.20 32.84 -0.01
C ARG A 112 18.70 33.06 -1.44
N THR A 113 18.47 32.11 -2.33
CA THR A 113 18.85 32.24 -3.75
C THR A 113 18.15 33.43 -4.41
N ALA A 114 16.85 33.59 -4.15
CA ALA A 114 16.04 34.69 -4.66
C ALA A 114 16.51 36.05 -4.12
N LEU A 115 16.83 36.15 -2.82
CA LEU A 115 17.39 37.36 -2.22
C LEU A 115 18.73 37.75 -2.87
N ILE A 116 19.66 36.81 -3.03
CA ILE A 116 20.94 37.08 -3.69
C ILE A 116 20.72 37.51 -5.15
N HIS A 117 19.73 36.92 -5.83
CA HIS A 117 19.37 37.30 -7.19
C HIS A 117 18.79 38.73 -7.26
N THR A 118 17.92 39.14 -6.32
CA THR A 118 17.42 40.53 -6.27
C THR A 118 18.56 41.53 -6.18
N ALA A 119 19.59 41.23 -5.38
CA ALA A 119 20.74 42.12 -5.20
C ALA A 119 21.62 42.26 -6.45
N THR A 120 21.61 41.28 -7.35
CA THR A 120 22.36 41.37 -8.62
C THR A 120 21.64 42.16 -9.71
N ARG A 121 20.34 42.35 -9.58
CA ARG A 121 19.53 42.96 -10.61
C ARG A 121 19.58 44.48 -10.50
N SER A 122 19.80 45.15 -11.62
CA SER A 122 19.65 46.60 -11.74
C SER A 122 18.17 46.98 -11.60
N GLY A 123 17.84 47.80 -10.60
CA GLY A 123 16.47 48.22 -10.31
C GLY A 123 15.70 47.31 -9.34
N SER A 124 16.37 46.62 -8.42
CA SER A 124 15.69 45.92 -7.32
C SER A 124 14.95 46.89 -6.40
N SER A 125 13.71 46.56 -6.06
CA SER A 125 12.90 47.38 -5.16
C SER A 125 13.01 46.86 -3.72
N ILE A 126 12.88 47.76 -2.74
CA ILE A 126 12.74 47.37 -1.32
C ILE A 126 11.49 46.50 -1.13
N GLN A 127 10.46 46.69 -1.96
CA GLN A 127 9.22 45.90 -1.92
C GLN A 127 9.48 44.43 -2.30
N ASP A 128 10.38 44.15 -3.26
CA ASP A 128 10.77 42.78 -3.61
C ASP A 128 11.50 42.08 -2.46
N LEU A 129 12.42 42.80 -1.81
CA LEU A 129 13.17 42.31 -0.64
C LEU A 129 12.23 42.07 0.55
N ASP A 130 11.32 43.00 0.84
CA ASP A 130 10.34 42.86 1.93
C ASP A 130 9.39 41.68 1.66
N ALA A 131 8.91 41.51 0.42
CA ALA A 131 8.05 40.38 0.06
C ALA A 131 8.75 39.02 0.24
N LEU A 132 10.02 38.90 -0.17
CA LEU A 132 10.81 37.68 0.01
C LEU A 132 11.14 37.40 1.48
N LEU A 133 11.50 38.43 2.26
CA LEU A 133 11.81 38.28 3.69
C LEU A 133 10.58 37.92 4.52
N ARG A 134 9.41 38.49 4.20
CA ARG A 134 8.13 38.16 4.85
C ARG A 134 7.49 36.88 4.33
N LYS A 135 8.00 36.34 3.21
CA LYS A 135 7.40 35.21 2.48
C LYS A 135 5.94 35.48 2.09
N ASP A 136 5.61 36.73 1.76
CA ASP A 136 4.24 37.16 1.51
C ASP A 136 3.95 37.21 -0.01
N PRO A 137 3.19 36.23 -0.56
CA PRO A 137 2.85 36.23 -1.98
C PRO A 137 1.85 37.34 -2.37
N PHE A 138 1.17 37.96 -1.39
CA PHE A 138 0.16 39.00 -1.61
C PHE A 138 0.67 40.43 -1.40
N SER A 139 1.98 40.59 -1.19
CA SER A 139 2.61 41.90 -1.01
C SER A 139 2.32 42.87 -2.17
N SER A 140 2.48 44.17 -1.90
CA SER A 140 2.07 45.33 -2.71
C SER A 140 2.27 45.20 -4.24
N ARG A 141 1.44 45.90 -5.02
CA ARG A 141 1.30 45.79 -6.49
C ARG A 141 2.60 45.97 -7.31
N HIS A 142 3.66 46.46 -6.68
CA HIS A 142 4.93 46.83 -7.31
C HIS A 142 6.02 45.75 -7.20
N VAL A 143 5.73 44.58 -6.60
CA VAL A 143 6.66 43.44 -6.55
C VAL A 143 6.75 42.77 -7.93
N HIS A 144 7.96 42.42 -8.34
CA HIS A 144 8.22 41.75 -9.60
C HIS A 144 7.48 40.41 -9.69
N ILE A 145 6.79 40.17 -10.81
CA ILE A 145 5.88 39.02 -10.97
C ILE A 145 6.59 37.67 -10.77
N ALA A 146 7.86 37.57 -11.15
CA ALA A 146 8.65 36.35 -10.95
C ALA A 146 8.77 35.93 -9.47
N TYR A 147 8.95 36.87 -8.54
CA TYR A 147 9.05 36.55 -7.11
C TYR A 147 7.70 36.20 -6.51
N ARG A 148 6.62 36.81 -7.00
CA ARG A 148 5.26 36.39 -6.63
C ARG A 148 4.99 34.96 -7.07
N ILE A 149 5.29 34.63 -8.33
CA ILE A 149 5.15 33.25 -8.84
C ILE A 149 6.00 32.29 -8.01
N LEU A 150 7.25 32.65 -7.69
CA LEU A 150 8.12 31.84 -6.83
C LEU A 150 7.50 31.60 -5.45
N LEU A 151 7.00 32.64 -4.78
CA LEU A 151 6.37 32.53 -3.46
C LEU A 151 5.08 31.69 -3.52
N PHE A 152 4.26 31.85 -4.55
CA PHE A 152 3.09 30.99 -4.79
C PHE A 152 3.49 29.53 -5.03
N LEU A 153 4.56 29.28 -5.80
CA LEU A 153 5.07 27.94 -6.03
C LEU A 153 5.64 27.32 -4.75
N LEU A 154 6.37 28.08 -3.93
CA LEU A 154 6.88 27.61 -2.64
C LEU A 154 5.74 27.24 -1.67
N LEU A 155 4.63 27.98 -1.70
CA LEU A 155 3.44 27.65 -0.92
C LEU A 155 2.68 26.44 -1.48
N GLY A 156 2.52 26.37 -2.81
CA GLY A 156 1.72 25.35 -3.49
C GLY A 156 2.42 24.00 -3.66
N LEU A 157 3.74 24.00 -3.82
CA LEU A 157 4.53 22.80 -4.11
C LEU A 157 4.42 21.73 -3.00
N PRO A 158 4.57 22.04 -1.70
CA PRO A 158 4.43 21.05 -0.64
C PRO A 158 3.02 20.43 -0.61
N LEU A 159 1.99 21.24 -0.87
CA LEU A 159 0.60 20.77 -0.95
C LEU A 159 0.39 19.84 -2.15
N LEU A 160 0.92 20.24 -3.31
CA LEU A 160 0.80 19.45 -4.54
C LEU A 160 1.54 18.11 -4.41
N LEU A 161 2.77 18.12 -3.87
CA LEU A 161 3.53 16.90 -3.60
C LEU A 161 2.79 16.01 -2.58
N SER A 162 2.20 16.60 -1.53
CA SER A 162 1.42 15.86 -0.52
C SER A 162 0.21 15.14 -1.11
N VAL A 163 -0.48 15.75 -2.08
CA VAL A 163 -1.58 15.12 -2.81
C VAL A 163 -1.04 14.09 -3.81
N ALA A 164 0.06 14.39 -4.50
CA ALA A 164 0.61 13.53 -5.56
C ALA A 164 1.05 12.16 -5.02
N TYR A 165 1.82 12.11 -3.92
CA TYR A 165 2.33 10.83 -3.41
C TYR A 165 1.20 9.92 -2.86
N LYS A 166 0.11 10.50 -2.37
CA LYS A 166 -1.06 9.75 -1.87
C LYS A 166 -1.85 9.05 -2.97
N LYS A 167 -1.64 9.40 -4.25
CA LYS A 167 -2.26 8.69 -5.38
C LYS A 167 -1.67 7.31 -5.64
N PHE A 168 -0.53 6.98 -5.03
CA PHE A 168 0.16 5.70 -5.23
C PHE A 168 -0.26 4.62 -4.22
N VAL A 169 -1.52 4.68 -3.74
CA VAL A 169 -2.14 3.65 -2.89
C VAL A 169 -2.58 2.45 -3.74
N GLY A 170 -2.71 1.27 -3.13
CA GLY A 170 -3.18 0.05 -3.79
C GLY A 170 -2.07 -0.79 -4.42
N GLY A 171 -0.84 -0.66 -3.90
CA GLY A 171 0.23 -1.61 -4.18
C GLY A 171 0.16 -2.81 -3.23
N GLU A 172 0.85 -3.88 -3.59
CA GLU A 172 0.92 -5.09 -2.79
C GLU A 172 2.37 -5.58 -2.72
N SER A 173 2.74 -6.13 -1.57
CA SER A 173 4.04 -6.76 -1.36
C SER A 173 3.82 -8.14 -0.77
N THR A 174 4.52 -9.13 -1.30
CA THR A 174 4.39 -10.52 -0.86
C THR A 174 5.61 -10.99 -0.08
N ILE A 175 5.38 -11.87 0.89
CA ILE A 175 6.42 -12.56 1.64
C ILE A 175 5.99 -13.99 1.93
N ILE A 176 6.94 -14.92 1.83
CA ILE A 176 6.73 -16.30 2.24
C ILE A 176 6.81 -16.34 3.77
N VAL A 177 5.77 -16.85 4.40
CA VAL A 177 5.67 -16.97 5.87
C VAL A 177 5.53 -18.43 6.22
N ASP A 178 6.24 -18.86 7.25
CA ASP A 178 6.06 -20.17 7.84
C ASP A 178 5.08 -20.06 9.02
N HIS A 179 3.97 -20.78 8.96
CA HIS A 179 2.94 -20.84 9.99
C HIS A 179 2.97 -22.15 10.79
N GLY A 180 4.03 -22.95 10.64
CA GLY A 180 4.19 -24.24 11.30
C GLY A 180 3.30 -25.32 10.70
N ASP A 181 3.16 -26.41 11.44
CA ASP A 181 2.37 -27.57 11.04
C ASP A 181 0.89 -27.19 10.88
N GLY A 182 0.29 -27.65 9.78
CA GLY A 182 -1.12 -27.47 9.49
C GLY A 182 -1.93 -28.72 9.79
N PHE A 183 -3.20 -28.53 10.14
CA PHE A 183 -4.14 -29.62 10.34
C PHE A 183 -5.28 -29.52 9.32
N PHE A 184 -5.49 -30.58 8.55
CA PHE A 184 -6.40 -30.63 7.39
C PHE A 184 -7.32 -31.85 7.48
N GLY A 185 -8.48 -31.79 6.82
CA GLY A 185 -9.36 -32.95 6.71
C GLY A 185 -10.79 -32.61 6.30
N PHE A 186 -11.73 -33.45 6.73
CA PHE A 186 -13.17 -33.22 6.59
C PHE A 186 -13.61 -32.10 7.53
N SER A 187 -13.51 -30.86 7.08
CA SER A 187 -13.81 -29.70 7.93
C SER A 187 -14.52 -28.58 7.20
N SER A 188 -15.31 -27.79 7.94
CA SER A 188 -16.04 -26.63 7.41
C SER A 188 -15.47 -25.32 7.98
N THR A 189 -15.85 -24.20 7.38
CA THR A 189 -15.44 -22.86 7.83
C THR A 189 -15.87 -22.58 9.29
N PRO A 190 -15.07 -21.82 10.07
CA PRO A 190 -15.36 -21.52 11.47
C PRO A 190 -16.81 -21.07 11.71
N GLY A 191 -17.50 -21.72 12.65
CA GLY A 191 -18.88 -21.42 13.00
C GLY A 191 -19.95 -22.18 12.21
N LYS A 192 -19.59 -22.93 11.15
CA LYS A 192 -20.53 -23.75 10.36
C LYS A 192 -20.51 -25.24 10.72
N GLN A 193 -19.69 -25.65 11.69
CA GLN A 193 -19.60 -27.04 12.13
C GLN A 193 -20.94 -27.48 12.75
N ARG A 194 -21.52 -28.59 12.27
CA ARG A 194 -22.77 -29.22 12.75
C ARG A 194 -24.08 -28.42 12.53
N ILE A 195 -24.13 -27.47 11.59
CA ILE A 195 -25.42 -26.87 11.23
C ILE A 195 -26.22 -27.86 10.36
N GLY A 196 -27.41 -28.24 10.84
CA GLY A 196 -28.38 -29.03 10.09
C GLY A 196 -27.89 -30.43 9.70
N ASP A 197 -27.05 -31.08 10.51
CA ASP A 197 -26.55 -32.45 10.28
C ASP A 197 -25.90 -32.67 8.90
N GLY A 198 -25.36 -31.60 8.32
CA GLY A 198 -24.72 -31.59 6.99
C GLY A 198 -25.57 -30.94 5.89
N LEU A 199 -26.88 -30.76 6.10
CA LEU A 199 -27.79 -30.16 5.10
C LEU A 199 -27.42 -28.70 4.78
N SER A 200 -27.16 -27.91 5.81
CA SER A 200 -26.75 -26.50 5.63
C SER A 200 -25.35 -26.38 5.06
N ILE A 201 -24.46 -27.31 5.41
CA ILE A 201 -23.08 -27.33 4.90
C ILE A 201 -23.07 -27.71 3.41
N LEU A 202 -23.90 -28.68 3.01
CA LEU A 202 -24.07 -29.05 1.60
C LEU A 202 -24.52 -27.84 0.77
N SER A 203 -25.53 -27.13 1.24
CA SER A 203 -26.06 -25.97 0.52
C SER A 203 -25.00 -24.88 0.37
N ASP A 204 -24.23 -24.60 1.43
CA ASP A 204 -23.16 -23.58 1.43
C ASP A 204 -22.06 -23.87 0.40
N VAL A 205 -21.74 -25.15 0.19
CA VAL A 205 -20.69 -25.59 -0.73
C VAL A 205 -21.20 -25.76 -2.16
N TYR A 206 -22.40 -26.32 -2.33
CA TYR A 206 -22.93 -26.72 -3.63
C TYR A 206 -23.67 -25.61 -4.37
N VAL A 207 -24.39 -24.74 -3.67
CA VAL A 207 -25.19 -23.67 -4.30
C VAL A 207 -24.36 -22.74 -5.20
N PRO A 208 -23.15 -22.29 -4.81
CA PRO A 208 -22.33 -21.44 -5.68
C PRO A 208 -22.04 -22.07 -7.04
N PHE A 209 -21.76 -23.38 -7.07
CA PHE A 209 -21.59 -24.15 -8.30
C PHE A 209 -22.91 -24.31 -9.06
N TRP A 210 -23.98 -24.67 -8.38
CA TRP A 210 -25.29 -24.90 -8.99
C TRP A 210 -25.85 -23.65 -9.71
N ILE A 211 -25.57 -22.45 -9.18
CA ILE A 211 -26.00 -21.17 -9.77
C ILE A 211 -25.26 -20.87 -11.09
N SER A 212 -23.96 -21.17 -11.18
CA SER A 212 -23.13 -20.82 -12.33
C SER A 212 -22.12 -21.95 -12.61
N PRO A 213 -22.59 -23.10 -13.12
CA PRO A 213 -21.74 -24.27 -13.26
C PRO A 213 -20.87 -24.18 -14.52
N GLU A 214 -19.57 -24.20 -14.31
CA GLU A 214 -18.51 -24.22 -15.32
C GLU A 214 -17.47 -25.31 -15.01
N LEU A 215 -16.83 -25.81 -16.08
CA LEU A 215 -15.73 -26.77 -16.00
C LEU A 215 -14.41 -26.06 -15.72
N ASN A 216 -13.45 -26.79 -15.14
CA ASN A 216 -12.15 -26.28 -14.71
C ASN A 216 -12.23 -25.08 -13.76
N GLN A 217 -13.18 -25.13 -12.83
CA GLN A 217 -13.42 -24.03 -11.89
C GLN A 217 -13.55 -24.51 -10.46
N THR A 218 -13.07 -23.69 -9.53
CA THR A 218 -13.23 -23.87 -8.09
C THR A 218 -14.40 -23.04 -7.56
N TYR A 219 -15.12 -23.59 -6.58
CA TYR A 219 -16.29 -22.98 -5.96
C TYR A 219 -16.18 -23.01 -4.45
N GLY A 220 -16.65 -21.92 -3.82
CA GLY A 220 -16.66 -21.79 -2.37
C GLY A 220 -15.27 -21.97 -1.77
N PHE A 221 -15.19 -22.75 -0.69
CA PHE A 221 -13.94 -22.96 0.04
C PHE A 221 -13.27 -24.31 -0.25
N ASN A 222 -13.93 -25.23 -0.96
CA ASN A 222 -13.41 -26.59 -1.14
C ASN A 222 -13.92 -27.37 -2.36
N MET A 223 -14.74 -26.81 -3.25
CA MET A 223 -15.26 -27.55 -4.41
C MET A 223 -14.45 -27.26 -5.66
N TYR A 224 -14.17 -28.28 -6.46
CA TYR A 224 -13.51 -28.18 -7.76
C TYR A 224 -14.21 -29.08 -8.78
N ILE A 225 -14.42 -28.53 -9.99
CA ILE A 225 -15.04 -29.22 -11.12
C ILE A 225 -13.98 -29.38 -12.22
N PRO A 226 -13.47 -30.60 -12.47
CA PRO A 226 -12.51 -30.87 -13.54
C PRO A 226 -13.09 -30.68 -14.95
N GLU A 227 -12.21 -30.70 -15.96
CA GLU A 227 -12.57 -30.52 -17.38
C GLU A 227 -13.37 -31.69 -17.99
N ASP A 228 -13.38 -32.86 -17.35
CA ASP A 228 -13.92 -34.11 -17.92
C ASP A 228 -15.45 -34.22 -17.89
N ASN A 229 -16.14 -33.28 -17.23
CA ASN A 229 -17.59 -33.23 -17.03
C ASN A 229 -18.20 -34.52 -16.41
N LYS A 230 -17.37 -35.36 -15.80
CA LYS A 230 -17.76 -36.63 -15.17
C LYS A 230 -17.33 -36.71 -13.72
N THR A 231 -16.44 -35.82 -13.31
CA THR A 231 -15.85 -35.84 -11.99
C THR A 231 -16.29 -34.62 -11.18
N GLY A 232 -16.52 -34.82 -9.89
CA GLY A 232 -16.72 -33.76 -8.90
C GLY A 232 -15.75 -33.95 -7.75
N VAL A 233 -15.10 -32.88 -7.31
CA VAL A 233 -14.05 -32.95 -6.28
C VAL A 233 -14.38 -32.02 -5.12
N ILE A 234 -14.33 -32.55 -3.90
CA ILE A 234 -14.35 -31.77 -2.67
C ILE A 234 -13.01 -31.96 -1.96
N VAL A 235 -12.18 -30.92 -1.94
CA VAL A 235 -10.87 -30.97 -1.28
C VAL A 235 -11.01 -30.83 0.24
N ASP A 236 -10.13 -31.49 0.97
CA ASP A 236 -10.05 -31.31 2.42
C ASP A 236 -9.53 -29.91 2.75
N SER A 237 -10.14 -29.26 3.72
CA SER A 237 -9.80 -27.90 4.10
C SER A 237 -8.93 -27.86 5.36
N PRO A 238 -8.25 -26.74 5.63
CA PRO A 238 -7.74 -26.42 6.96
C PRO A 238 -8.82 -26.58 8.03
N PHE A 239 -8.45 -27.11 9.19
CA PHE A 239 -9.35 -27.16 10.35
C PHE A 239 -9.61 -25.75 10.92
N PRO A 240 -10.77 -25.51 11.56
CA PRO A 240 -11.20 -24.21 12.05
C PRO A 240 -10.20 -23.57 13.01
N SER A 241 -9.63 -24.35 13.92
CA SER A 241 -8.59 -23.88 14.85
C SER A 241 -7.34 -23.36 14.14
N TYR A 242 -6.85 -24.09 13.13
CA TYR A 242 -5.72 -23.66 12.28
C TYR A 242 -6.09 -22.46 11.41
N LEU A 243 -7.27 -22.47 10.79
CA LEU A 243 -7.73 -21.34 10.00
C LEU A 243 -7.91 -20.07 10.85
N THR A 244 -8.45 -20.18 12.06
CA THR A 244 -8.61 -19.05 12.98
C THR A 244 -7.25 -18.49 13.40
N SER A 245 -6.23 -19.34 13.61
CA SER A 245 -4.88 -18.87 13.92
C SER A 245 -4.26 -18.12 12.73
N LEU A 246 -4.47 -18.58 11.49
CA LEU A 246 -4.08 -17.86 10.29
C LEU A 246 -4.81 -16.52 10.16
N GLN A 247 -6.13 -16.51 10.29
CA GLN A 247 -6.96 -15.30 10.16
C GLN A 247 -6.65 -14.25 11.23
N SER A 248 -6.41 -14.67 12.47
CA SER A 248 -6.05 -13.75 13.57
C SER A 248 -4.64 -13.15 13.42
N SER A 249 -3.78 -13.74 12.58
CA SER A 249 -2.45 -13.19 12.27
C SER A 249 -2.46 -12.09 11.19
N LEU A 250 -3.60 -11.93 10.49
CA LEU A 250 -3.76 -10.97 9.41
C LEU A 250 -4.36 -9.66 9.92
N ASN A 251 -3.75 -8.54 9.55
CA ASN A 251 -4.32 -7.21 9.79
C ASN A 251 -5.36 -6.86 8.72
N GLY A 252 -6.09 -5.75 8.93
CA GLY A 252 -7.07 -5.26 7.96
C GLY A 252 -6.46 -5.01 6.58
N GLY A 253 -6.99 -5.70 5.56
CA GLY A 253 -6.54 -5.59 4.16
C GLY A 253 -5.39 -6.52 3.79
N GLU A 254 -4.84 -7.29 4.72
CA GLU A 254 -3.88 -8.35 4.42
C GLU A 254 -4.60 -9.63 3.99
N SER A 255 -3.93 -10.41 3.14
CA SER A 255 -4.40 -11.73 2.74
C SER A 255 -3.27 -12.74 2.72
N LEU A 256 -3.63 -14.01 2.67
CA LEU A 256 -2.74 -15.14 2.75
C LEU A 256 -3.16 -16.16 1.69
N THR A 257 -2.22 -16.54 0.84
CA THR A 257 -2.39 -17.62 -0.11
C THR A 257 -1.75 -18.86 0.48
N LEU A 258 -2.55 -19.88 0.76
CA LEU A 258 -2.10 -21.15 1.31
C LEU A 258 -2.19 -22.22 0.24
N SER A 259 -1.07 -22.87 -0.08
CA SER A 259 -1.00 -23.98 -1.04
C SER A 259 -0.48 -25.23 -0.36
N ALA A 260 -1.22 -26.34 -0.47
CA ALA A 260 -0.82 -27.63 0.10
C ALA A 260 -1.31 -28.80 -0.75
N THR A 261 -0.65 -29.95 -0.60
CA THR A 261 -1.19 -31.22 -1.10
C THR A 261 -2.07 -31.84 -0.02
N VAL A 262 -3.36 -31.91 -0.30
CA VAL A 262 -4.40 -32.39 0.61
C VAL A 262 -5.12 -33.61 0.04
N ASN A 263 -5.91 -34.27 0.88
CA ASN A 263 -6.82 -35.31 0.43
C ASN A 263 -8.10 -34.67 -0.14
N ALA A 264 -8.86 -35.42 -0.92
CA ALA A 264 -10.10 -34.97 -1.52
C ALA A 264 -11.09 -36.12 -1.66
N THR A 265 -12.38 -35.83 -1.52
CA THR A 265 -13.48 -36.73 -1.89
C THR A 265 -13.78 -36.49 -3.36
N VAL A 266 -13.53 -37.51 -4.16
CA VAL A 266 -13.74 -37.49 -5.60
C VAL A 266 -14.92 -38.38 -5.92
N SER A 267 -15.87 -37.86 -6.67
CA SER A 267 -16.98 -38.63 -7.23
C SER A 267 -16.85 -38.66 -8.75
N GLU A 268 -16.88 -39.85 -9.33
CA GLU A 268 -16.80 -40.06 -10.78
C GLU A 268 -18.09 -40.73 -11.27
N MET A 269 -18.64 -40.22 -12.36
CA MET A 269 -19.81 -40.79 -13.00
C MET A 269 -19.43 -42.02 -13.85
N ILE A 270 -19.98 -43.17 -13.49
CA ILE A 270 -19.83 -44.44 -14.19
C ILE A 270 -21.23 -44.99 -14.45
N ASN A 271 -21.89 -44.43 -15.46
CA ASN A 271 -23.30 -44.73 -15.75
C ASN A 271 -23.53 -46.21 -16.08
N PRO A 272 -24.66 -46.79 -15.63
CA PRO A 272 -25.07 -48.11 -16.07
C PRO A 272 -25.28 -48.11 -17.59
N THR A 273 -24.81 -49.18 -18.23
CA THR A 273 -25.02 -49.46 -19.65
C THR A 273 -26.50 -49.71 -19.94
N SER A 274 -26.91 -49.60 -21.21
CA SER A 274 -28.29 -49.90 -21.59
C SER A 274 -28.70 -51.35 -21.28
N GLU A 275 -27.75 -52.28 -21.29
CA GLU A 275 -27.99 -53.68 -20.93
C GLU A 275 -28.27 -53.81 -19.43
N GLU A 276 -27.47 -53.18 -18.58
CA GLU A 276 -27.67 -53.15 -17.13
C GLU A 276 -28.98 -52.44 -16.75
N ARG A 277 -29.32 -51.32 -17.39
CA ARG A 277 -30.58 -50.59 -17.12
C ARG A 277 -31.81 -51.44 -17.39
N ASN A 278 -31.75 -52.35 -18.36
CA ASN A 278 -32.86 -53.23 -18.75
C ASN A 278 -32.85 -54.58 -18.03
N SER A 279 -31.84 -54.85 -17.18
CA SER A 279 -31.69 -56.12 -16.48
C SER A 279 -32.37 -56.07 -15.09
N GLU A 280 -33.39 -56.89 -14.88
CA GLU A 280 -34.04 -57.03 -13.57
C GLU A 280 -33.07 -57.59 -12.53
N ASP A 281 -32.25 -58.57 -12.92
CA ASP A 281 -31.24 -59.19 -12.05
C ASP A 281 -30.23 -58.15 -11.54
N PHE A 282 -29.79 -57.21 -12.40
CA PHE A 282 -28.88 -56.13 -11.99
C PHE A 282 -29.48 -55.25 -10.89
N TRP A 283 -30.75 -54.87 -11.02
CA TRP A 283 -31.41 -54.01 -10.03
C TRP A 283 -31.77 -54.75 -8.74
N VAL A 284 -32.09 -56.05 -8.83
CA VAL A 284 -32.22 -56.92 -7.66
C VAL A 284 -30.89 -57.03 -6.91
N ASP A 285 -29.78 -57.18 -7.62
CA ASP A 285 -28.45 -57.19 -7.02
C ASP A 285 -28.10 -55.86 -6.35
N VAL A 286 -28.43 -54.72 -6.97
CA VAL A 286 -28.28 -53.39 -6.36
C VAL A 286 -29.11 -53.30 -5.08
N GLN A 287 -30.39 -53.70 -5.12
CA GLN A 287 -31.24 -53.69 -3.93
C GLN A 287 -30.69 -54.59 -2.81
N ASN A 288 -30.18 -55.78 -3.15
CA ASN A 288 -29.53 -56.68 -2.21
C ASN A 288 -28.24 -56.10 -1.63
N GLN A 289 -27.46 -55.36 -2.43
CA GLN A 289 -26.24 -54.69 -1.98
C GLN A 289 -26.53 -53.62 -0.93
N PHE A 290 -27.59 -52.83 -1.12
CA PHE A 290 -28.01 -51.79 -0.19
C PHE A 290 -28.88 -52.33 0.97
N ASP A 291 -29.45 -53.53 0.84
CA ASP A 291 -30.36 -54.14 1.84
C ASP A 291 -31.61 -53.28 2.12
N HIS A 292 -32.01 -52.44 1.16
CA HIS A 292 -33.23 -51.62 1.22
C HIS A 292 -33.66 -51.11 -0.18
N PRO A 293 -34.95 -50.75 -0.37
CA PRO A 293 -35.41 -50.11 -1.62
C PRO A 293 -34.89 -48.67 -1.77
N ALA A 294 -34.96 -48.12 -2.99
CA ALA A 294 -34.60 -46.71 -3.24
C ALA A 294 -35.59 -45.79 -2.53
N THR A 295 -35.11 -44.68 -1.95
CA THR A 295 -36.00 -43.67 -1.37
C THR A 295 -36.45 -42.77 -2.50
N GLN A 296 -37.73 -42.89 -2.84
CA GLN A 296 -38.40 -41.98 -3.74
C GLN A 296 -38.76 -40.70 -2.97
N ASN A 297 -38.45 -39.56 -3.56
CA ASN A 297 -38.76 -38.27 -3.00
C ASN A 297 -39.53 -37.42 -4.03
N GLY A 298 -40.56 -36.73 -3.55
CA GLY A 298 -41.63 -36.19 -4.39
C GLY A 298 -42.68 -37.24 -4.74
N GLY A 299 -43.96 -36.85 -4.66
CA GLY A 299 -45.00 -37.57 -5.40
C GLY A 299 -44.96 -37.16 -6.86
N ASP A 300 -45.71 -37.86 -7.72
CA ASP A 300 -45.83 -37.66 -9.18
C ASP A 300 -46.36 -36.25 -9.54
N THR A 301 -45.54 -35.23 -9.28
CA THR A 301 -45.92 -33.83 -9.36
C THR A 301 -45.71 -33.39 -10.80
N ASN A 302 -46.80 -33.42 -11.58
CA ASN A 302 -46.77 -33.21 -13.03
C ASN A 302 -45.83 -34.19 -13.77
N GLY A 303 -45.71 -35.42 -13.29
CA GLY A 303 -44.86 -36.44 -13.88
C GLY A 303 -43.43 -36.51 -13.34
N ALA A 304 -42.95 -35.47 -12.64
CA ALA A 304 -41.58 -35.42 -12.16
C ALA A 304 -41.39 -36.22 -10.88
N ASN A 305 -40.42 -37.13 -10.90
CA ASN A 305 -40.07 -38.01 -9.79
C ASN A 305 -38.54 -38.05 -9.62
N ASN A 306 -38.06 -38.29 -8.40
CA ASN A 306 -36.65 -38.56 -8.15
C ASN A 306 -36.48 -39.62 -7.06
N ALA A 307 -35.35 -40.32 -7.09
CA ALA A 307 -34.98 -41.27 -6.05
C ALA A 307 -33.47 -41.45 -5.92
N MET A 308 -33.07 -42.00 -4.79
CA MET A 308 -31.69 -42.24 -4.42
C MET A 308 -31.51 -43.65 -3.85
N TRP A 309 -30.40 -44.31 -4.24
CA TRP A 309 -29.76 -45.38 -3.48
C TRP A 309 -28.40 -44.90 -2.99
N ALA A 310 -28.27 -44.64 -1.69
CA ALA A 310 -27.01 -44.20 -1.12
C ALA A 310 -26.85 -44.56 0.36
N GLY A 311 -25.73 -45.20 0.70
CA GLY A 311 -25.24 -45.18 2.07
C GLY A 311 -26.12 -45.87 3.10
N MET A 312 -26.72 -47.02 2.82
CA MET A 312 -27.00 -48.00 3.88
C MET A 312 -26.70 -49.41 3.36
N SER A 313 -26.10 -50.23 4.21
CA SER A 313 -25.94 -51.68 4.00
C SER A 313 -26.29 -52.36 5.33
N GLY A 314 -26.85 -53.57 5.29
CA GLY A 314 -27.32 -54.27 6.50
C GLY A 314 -26.31 -54.22 7.67
N ASN A 315 -26.84 -54.03 8.90
CA ASN A 315 -26.12 -53.82 10.18
C ASN A 315 -25.61 -52.38 10.47
N PHE A 316 -26.43 -51.34 10.26
CA PHE A 316 -26.18 -49.94 10.66
C PHE A 316 -24.99 -49.23 9.99
N LEU A 317 -24.19 -49.94 9.19
CA LEU A 317 -23.02 -49.41 8.51
C LEU A 317 -23.36 -49.04 7.06
N THR A 318 -22.75 -47.96 6.60
CA THR A 318 -23.15 -47.20 5.43
C THR A 318 -21.94 -47.03 4.53
N ASN A 319 -22.15 -47.33 3.25
CA ASN A 319 -21.13 -47.29 2.23
C ASN A 319 -21.50 -46.23 1.19
N PHE A 320 -20.68 -45.18 1.12
CA PHE A 320 -20.81 -44.05 0.20
C PHE A 320 -19.99 -44.24 -1.08
N SER A 321 -19.30 -45.37 -1.24
CA SER A 321 -18.43 -45.64 -2.39
C SER A 321 -19.22 -45.74 -3.70
N VAL A 322 -20.50 -46.12 -3.64
CA VAL A 322 -21.38 -46.17 -4.80
C VAL A 322 -22.70 -45.52 -4.44
N MET A 323 -23.18 -44.65 -5.31
CA MET A 323 -24.50 -44.04 -5.20
C MET A 323 -25.21 -44.12 -6.54
N TYR A 324 -26.52 -44.36 -6.50
CA TYR A 324 -27.38 -44.24 -7.67
C TYR A 324 -28.36 -43.10 -7.45
N PHE A 325 -28.45 -42.24 -8.44
CA PHE A 325 -29.36 -41.10 -8.50
C PHE A 325 -30.26 -41.29 -9.71
N SER A 326 -31.53 -40.96 -9.60
CA SER A 326 -32.38 -40.85 -10.78
C SER A 326 -33.39 -39.74 -10.56
N ALA A 327 -33.58 -38.92 -11.58
CA ALA A 327 -34.71 -38.04 -11.73
C ALA A 327 -35.34 -38.39 -13.07
N TRP A 328 -36.65 -38.60 -13.12
CA TRP A 328 -37.34 -39.09 -14.30
C TRP A 328 -38.73 -38.48 -14.43
N ASN A 329 -39.25 -38.51 -15.65
CA ASN A 329 -40.59 -38.03 -15.96
C ASN A 329 -41.52 -39.16 -16.41
N THR A 330 -42.50 -39.51 -15.58
CA THR A 330 -43.50 -40.54 -15.89
C THR A 330 -44.37 -40.17 -17.10
N THR A 331 -44.59 -38.87 -17.38
CA THR A 331 -45.32 -38.42 -18.59
C THR A 331 -44.56 -38.75 -19.89
N ARG A 332 -43.24 -38.97 -19.80
CA ARG A 332 -42.37 -39.37 -20.91
C ARG A 332 -42.11 -40.87 -20.94
N ASN A 333 -42.81 -41.65 -20.12
CA ASN A 333 -42.59 -43.09 -19.95
C ASN A 333 -41.15 -43.42 -19.47
N GLU A 334 -40.53 -42.48 -18.74
CA GLU A 334 -39.24 -42.69 -18.08
C GLU A 334 -39.47 -43.38 -16.72
N THR A 335 -38.46 -44.12 -16.26
CA THR A 335 -38.47 -44.81 -14.97
C THR A 335 -37.19 -44.50 -14.21
N PHE A 336 -37.15 -44.84 -12.92
CA PHE A 336 -35.90 -44.79 -12.15
C PHE A 336 -34.74 -45.46 -12.89
N PHE A 337 -34.98 -46.68 -13.38
CA PHE A 337 -33.98 -47.54 -14.01
C PHE A 337 -33.50 -46.99 -15.36
N SER A 338 -34.39 -46.39 -16.14
CA SER A 338 -34.05 -45.83 -17.44
C SER A 338 -33.17 -44.59 -17.33
N GLU A 339 -33.29 -43.81 -16.25
CA GLU A 339 -32.56 -42.54 -16.04
C GLU A 339 -31.46 -42.61 -14.96
N ALA A 340 -31.23 -43.79 -14.36
CA ALA A 340 -30.28 -43.94 -13.27
C ALA A 340 -28.84 -43.51 -13.63
N ILE A 341 -28.25 -42.65 -12.82
CA ILE A 341 -26.86 -42.21 -12.85
C ILE A 341 -26.16 -42.88 -11.68
N ARG A 342 -25.05 -43.56 -11.98
CA ARG A 342 -24.20 -44.20 -10.97
C ARG A 342 -22.95 -43.37 -10.79
N THR A 343 -22.64 -43.05 -9.55
CA THR A 343 -21.38 -42.39 -9.18
C THR A 343 -20.58 -43.29 -8.26
N GLU A 344 -19.28 -43.38 -8.51
CA GLU A 344 -18.33 -44.00 -7.59
C GLU A 344 -17.56 -42.93 -6.83
N GLN A 345 -17.38 -43.11 -5.52
CA GLN A 345 -16.65 -42.20 -4.67
C GLN A 345 -15.35 -42.82 -4.17
N SER A 346 -14.29 -42.02 -4.19
CA SER A 346 -12.99 -42.41 -3.67
C SER A 346 -12.28 -41.23 -3.03
N ARG A 347 -11.38 -41.53 -2.09
CA ARG A 347 -10.45 -40.57 -1.51
C ARG A 347 -9.16 -40.55 -2.32
N ARG A 348 -8.77 -39.39 -2.82
CA ARG A 348 -7.56 -39.16 -3.63
C ARG A 348 -6.80 -37.95 -3.11
N GLN A 349 -5.61 -37.67 -3.65
CA GLN A 349 -4.86 -36.45 -3.32
C GLN A 349 -5.11 -35.35 -4.35
N ALA A 350 -5.14 -34.11 -3.89
CA ALA A 350 -5.27 -32.92 -4.70
C ALA A 350 -4.26 -31.86 -4.24
N ARG A 351 -3.80 -31.04 -5.18
CA ARG A 351 -3.09 -29.79 -4.88
C ARG A 351 -4.14 -28.71 -4.79
N ALA A 352 -4.24 -28.06 -3.64
CA ALA A 352 -5.23 -27.03 -3.40
C ALA A 352 -4.55 -25.74 -2.95
N THR A 353 -5.07 -24.63 -3.45
CA THR A 353 -4.66 -23.28 -3.07
C THR A 353 -5.87 -22.48 -2.62
N TRP A 354 -5.79 -21.97 -1.40
CA TRP A 354 -6.80 -21.11 -0.80
C TRP A 354 -6.31 -19.67 -0.72
N TRP A 355 -7.21 -18.75 -0.96
CA TRP A 355 -7.06 -17.36 -0.57
C TRP A 355 -7.80 -17.13 0.75
N ILE A 356 -7.06 -16.66 1.74
CA ILE A 356 -7.51 -16.44 3.11
C ILE A 356 -7.36 -14.97 3.43
N SER A 357 -8.44 -14.34 3.87
CA SER A 357 -8.45 -13.00 4.48
C SER A 357 -8.81 -13.12 5.96
N SER A 358 -8.78 -12.01 6.69
CA SER A 358 -9.18 -11.98 8.11
C SER A 358 -10.61 -12.47 8.37
N THR A 359 -11.47 -12.56 7.34
CA THR A 359 -12.89 -12.94 7.48
C THR A 359 -13.36 -14.04 6.53
N ASN A 360 -12.59 -14.35 5.48
CA ASN A 360 -13.03 -15.25 4.43
C ASN A 360 -11.94 -16.26 4.03
N ILE A 361 -12.36 -17.41 3.52
CA ILE A 361 -11.53 -18.41 2.88
C ILE A 361 -12.23 -18.85 1.58
N THR A 362 -11.50 -18.86 0.48
CA THR A 362 -12.00 -19.30 -0.82
C THR A 362 -10.96 -20.16 -1.52
N LEU A 363 -11.40 -21.25 -2.14
CA LEU A 363 -10.55 -22.07 -2.98
C LEU A 363 -10.36 -21.36 -4.32
N ILE A 364 -9.12 -21.02 -4.66
CA ILE A 364 -8.79 -20.29 -5.89
C ILE A 364 -8.20 -21.18 -6.98
N GLN A 365 -7.60 -22.30 -6.58
CA GLN A 365 -7.04 -23.27 -7.52
C GLN A 365 -7.07 -24.65 -6.88
N ALA A 366 -7.43 -25.66 -7.65
CA ALA A 366 -7.28 -27.05 -7.26
C ALA A 366 -6.95 -27.90 -8.49
N ASP A 367 -6.19 -28.96 -8.26
CA ASP A 367 -5.89 -29.97 -9.28
C ASP A 367 -5.79 -31.34 -8.64
N LEU A 368 -6.35 -32.35 -9.30
CA LEU A 368 -6.33 -33.72 -8.82
C LEU A 368 -5.01 -34.37 -9.20
N ILE A 369 -4.33 -35.02 -8.25
CA ILE A 369 -3.11 -35.75 -8.56
C ILE A 369 -3.51 -37.08 -9.21
N PRO A 370 -3.06 -37.39 -10.44
CA PRO A 370 -3.39 -38.66 -11.09
C PRO A 370 -2.91 -39.86 -10.26
N GLU A 371 -3.66 -40.96 -10.27
CA GLU A 371 -3.31 -42.23 -9.62
C GLU A 371 -3.05 -42.13 -8.10
N SER A 372 -3.58 -41.10 -7.43
CA SER A 372 -3.32 -40.80 -6.02
C SER A 372 -4.36 -41.36 -5.04
N THR A 373 -5.00 -42.47 -5.38
CA THR A 373 -6.02 -43.09 -4.53
C THR A 373 -5.43 -43.46 -3.17
N LEU A 374 -6.06 -42.99 -2.10
CA LEU A 374 -5.61 -43.28 -0.74
C LEU A 374 -5.97 -44.71 -0.35
N GLU A 375 -5.10 -45.37 0.42
CA GLU A 375 -5.38 -46.71 0.96
C GLU A 375 -6.54 -46.67 1.96
N ASN A 376 -6.65 -45.59 2.74
CA ASN A 376 -7.69 -45.44 3.75
C ASN A 376 -8.97 -44.82 3.16
N GLN A 377 -9.95 -45.68 2.86
CA GLN A 377 -11.30 -45.33 2.42
C GLN A 377 -12.35 -45.50 3.52
N PHE A 378 -11.92 -45.73 4.77
CA PHE A 378 -12.78 -46.16 5.89
C PHE A 378 -13.98 -45.24 6.10
N LEU A 379 -13.79 -43.92 6.07
CA LEU A 379 -14.88 -42.96 6.29
C LEU A 379 -15.95 -42.94 5.19
N LEU A 380 -15.60 -43.36 3.97
CA LEU A 380 -16.56 -43.54 2.88
C LEU A 380 -17.23 -44.92 2.95
N GLN A 381 -16.48 -45.96 3.26
CA GLN A 381 -16.95 -47.35 3.17
C GLN A 381 -17.67 -47.85 4.41
N ASN A 382 -17.32 -47.33 5.58
CA ASN A 382 -17.74 -47.86 6.87
C ASN A 382 -18.13 -46.73 7.82
N ASN A 383 -19.27 -46.09 7.53
CA ASN A 383 -19.81 -45.02 8.36
C ASN A 383 -21.14 -45.46 8.99
N ALA A 384 -21.62 -44.87 10.08
CA ALA A 384 -22.87 -45.26 10.73
C ALA A 384 -24.07 -44.40 10.29
N ILE A 385 -24.04 -43.83 9.08
CA ILE A 385 -24.89 -42.70 8.72
C ILE A 385 -25.59 -42.86 7.36
N GLY A 386 -26.91 -42.85 7.36
CA GLY A 386 -27.69 -42.77 6.12
C GLY A 386 -27.55 -41.42 5.41
N LEU A 387 -27.19 -41.43 4.12
CA LEU A 387 -27.33 -40.27 3.21
C LEU A 387 -28.74 -40.23 2.62
N GLN A 388 -29.19 -41.41 2.20
CA GLN A 388 -30.56 -41.88 2.09
C GLN A 388 -31.67 -40.84 2.30
N GLU A 389 -32.18 -40.93 3.52
CA GLU A 389 -33.36 -40.23 4.03
C GLU A 389 -33.13 -38.72 4.14
N MET A 390 -31.90 -38.28 4.39
CA MET A 390 -31.63 -36.86 4.65
C MET A 390 -31.45 -36.03 3.38
N PHE A 391 -30.78 -36.58 2.37
CA PHE A 391 -30.42 -35.82 1.17
C PHE A 391 -31.31 -36.12 -0.03
N SER A 392 -32.20 -37.10 0.04
CA SER A 392 -33.16 -37.37 -1.05
C SER A 392 -34.00 -36.15 -1.42
N THR A 393 -34.41 -35.32 -0.44
CA THR A 393 -35.14 -34.07 -0.67
C THR A 393 -34.37 -33.08 -1.55
N PHE A 394 -33.04 -33.05 -1.45
CA PHE A 394 -32.19 -32.17 -2.25
C PHE A 394 -32.14 -32.55 -3.73
N LEU A 395 -32.47 -33.80 -4.09
CA LEU A 395 -32.52 -34.22 -5.50
C LEU A 395 -33.66 -33.53 -6.25
N GLY A 396 -34.79 -33.29 -5.58
CA GLY A 396 -35.90 -32.52 -6.17
C GLY A 396 -35.62 -31.02 -6.23
N GLU A 397 -34.89 -30.50 -5.25
CA GLU A 397 -34.50 -29.08 -5.21
C GLU A 397 -33.46 -28.75 -6.29
N TYR A 398 -32.50 -29.65 -6.53
CA TYR A 398 -31.45 -29.48 -7.53
C TYR A 398 -31.68 -30.33 -8.78
N ASP A 399 -32.94 -30.52 -9.17
CA ASP A 399 -33.35 -31.37 -10.31
C ASP A 399 -32.60 -30.98 -11.60
N TRP A 400 -31.58 -31.76 -11.93
CA TRP A 400 -30.72 -31.60 -13.11
C TRP A 400 -31.35 -32.17 -14.39
N HIS A 401 -32.41 -32.97 -14.27
CA HIS A 401 -33.02 -33.71 -15.38
C HIS A 401 -34.25 -32.99 -15.94
N ASN A 402 -35.16 -32.50 -15.09
CA ASN A 402 -36.43 -31.92 -15.53
C ASN A 402 -36.46 -30.38 -15.60
N ARG A 403 -35.49 -29.67 -14.99
CA ARG A 403 -35.47 -28.19 -15.02
C ARG A 403 -35.15 -27.59 -16.39
N ALA A 404 -34.66 -28.39 -17.33
CA ALA A 404 -34.44 -27.96 -18.71
C ALA A 404 -35.74 -27.80 -19.54
N GLY A 405 -36.93 -28.08 -18.99
CA GLY A 405 -38.18 -27.88 -19.76
C GLY A 405 -39.53 -27.99 -19.05
N ALA A 406 -39.61 -28.16 -17.73
CA ALA A 406 -40.90 -28.42 -17.03
C ALA A 406 -41.34 -27.37 -15.99
N PHE A 407 -40.55 -26.32 -15.71
CA PHE A 407 -40.99 -25.23 -14.84
C PHE A 407 -41.43 -24.02 -15.68
N ASP A 408 -42.49 -23.33 -15.25
CA ASP A 408 -42.97 -22.08 -15.87
C ASP A 408 -41.90 -20.95 -15.88
N PHE A 409 -40.83 -21.12 -15.10
CA PHE A 409 -39.71 -20.19 -14.99
C PHE A 409 -38.37 -20.97 -15.00
N PRO A 410 -37.84 -21.37 -16.16
CA PRO A 410 -36.50 -21.95 -16.21
C PRO A 410 -35.48 -20.90 -15.75
N TYR A 411 -34.58 -21.27 -14.84
CA TYR A 411 -33.50 -20.37 -14.44
C TYR A 411 -32.50 -20.28 -15.59
N PRO A 412 -32.14 -19.07 -16.05
CA PRO A 412 -31.08 -18.93 -17.03
C PRO A 412 -29.77 -19.47 -16.46
N ASP A 413 -28.94 -20.11 -17.27
CA ASP A 413 -27.62 -20.66 -16.93
C ASP A 413 -26.57 -19.58 -16.58
N GLY A 414 -27.01 -18.35 -16.29
CA GLY A 414 -26.18 -17.18 -16.04
C GLY A 414 -25.54 -16.59 -17.30
N SER A 415 -25.59 -17.29 -18.44
CA SER A 415 -24.97 -16.91 -19.70
C SER A 415 -26.00 -16.44 -20.73
N LEU A 416 -25.58 -15.47 -21.54
CA LEU A 416 -26.34 -15.06 -22.72
C LEU A 416 -25.83 -15.86 -23.90
N GLY A 417 -26.75 -16.44 -24.67
CA GLY A 417 -26.45 -17.04 -25.97
C GLY A 417 -25.84 -16.01 -26.92
N PRO A 418 -25.29 -16.47 -28.07
CA PRO A 418 -24.62 -15.59 -29.05
C PRO A 418 -25.52 -14.44 -29.57
N ASN A 419 -26.84 -14.55 -29.38
CA ASN A 419 -27.83 -13.53 -29.76
C ASN A 419 -28.38 -12.73 -28.57
N GLY A 420 -27.81 -12.85 -27.36
CA GLY A 420 -28.34 -12.20 -26.16
C GLY A 420 -29.55 -12.90 -25.53
N GLU A 421 -29.85 -14.13 -25.93
CA GLU A 421 -30.95 -14.94 -25.39
C GLU A 421 -30.53 -15.66 -24.11
N LEU A 422 -31.44 -15.80 -23.15
CA LEU A 422 -31.19 -16.58 -21.94
C LEU A 422 -31.05 -18.05 -22.32
N ARG A 423 -29.92 -18.67 -21.97
CA ARG A 423 -29.74 -20.12 -22.13
C ARG A 423 -30.28 -20.82 -20.90
N TYR A 424 -30.96 -21.95 -21.10
CA TYR A 424 -31.65 -22.72 -20.06
C TYR A 424 -31.10 -24.14 -19.89
N PHE A 425 -30.02 -24.47 -20.61
CA PHE A 425 -29.37 -25.77 -20.59
C PHE A 425 -28.00 -25.64 -19.92
N GLN A 426 -27.80 -26.32 -18.80
CA GLN A 426 -26.50 -26.38 -18.14
C GLN A 426 -25.63 -27.45 -18.84
N PRO A 427 -24.52 -27.09 -19.51
CA PRO A 427 -23.66 -28.06 -20.19
C PRO A 427 -22.81 -28.89 -19.22
N VAL A 428 -22.82 -28.55 -17.93
CA VAL A 428 -22.03 -29.17 -16.88
C VAL A 428 -22.90 -30.12 -16.07
N ASN A 429 -22.40 -31.34 -15.89
CA ASN A 429 -23.04 -32.35 -15.09
C ASN A 429 -22.86 -32.05 -13.60
N THR A 430 -23.98 -31.87 -12.92
CA THR A 430 -24.00 -31.43 -11.53
C THR A 430 -24.07 -32.58 -10.52
N VAL A 431 -24.30 -33.81 -10.98
CA VAL A 431 -24.49 -35.01 -10.14
C VAL A 431 -23.21 -35.46 -9.42
N PRO A 432 -22.03 -35.55 -10.08
CA PRO A 432 -20.80 -35.97 -9.40
C PRO A 432 -20.43 -35.02 -8.25
N ALA A 433 -20.53 -33.71 -8.49
CA ALA A 433 -20.29 -32.70 -7.47
C ALA A 433 -21.29 -32.80 -6.30
N LEU A 434 -22.56 -33.06 -6.59
CA LEU A 434 -23.58 -33.24 -5.56
C LEU A 434 -23.30 -34.47 -4.70
N ALA A 435 -22.99 -35.61 -5.33
CA ALA A 435 -22.67 -36.86 -4.66
C ALA A 435 -21.45 -36.69 -3.73
N ALA A 436 -20.35 -36.10 -4.23
CA ALA A 436 -19.16 -35.83 -3.43
C ALA A 436 -19.48 -34.90 -2.24
N THR A 437 -20.31 -33.88 -2.47
CA THR A 437 -20.72 -32.94 -1.42
C THR A 437 -21.59 -33.61 -0.35
N MET A 438 -22.53 -34.48 -0.72
CA MET A 438 -23.38 -35.22 0.23
C MET A 438 -22.53 -36.07 1.20
N ALA A 439 -21.62 -36.88 0.67
CA ALA A 439 -20.73 -37.70 1.50
C ALA A 439 -19.84 -36.84 2.40
N TRP A 440 -19.17 -35.84 1.82
CA TRP A 440 -18.27 -34.95 2.56
C TRP A 440 -19.00 -34.14 3.64
N ALA A 441 -20.18 -33.58 3.33
CA ALA A 441 -20.94 -32.76 4.28
C ALA A 441 -21.46 -33.60 5.45
N ARG A 442 -21.88 -34.84 5.19
CA ARG A 442 -22.31 -35.79 6.22
C ARG A 442 -21.16 -36.16 7.15
N ILE A 443 -19.99 -36.52 6.59
CA ILE A 443 -18.80 -36.86 7.38
C ILE A 443 -18.37 -35.65 8.22
N THR A 444 -18.31 -34.47 7.61
CA THR A 444 -17.95 -33.21 8.30
C THR A 444 -18.93 -32.86 9.42
N SER A 445 -20.22 -33.18 9.28
CA SER A 445 -21.22 -32.91 10.31
C SER A 445 -21.05 -33.72 11.60
N LEU A 446 -20.39 -34.88 11.51
CA LEU A 446 -20.12 -35.73 12.69
C LEU A 446 -18.97 -35.21 13.53
N ASP A 447 -18.07 -34.44 12.93
CA ASP A 447 -16.87 -34.02 13.61
C ASP A 447 -17.18 -32.92 14.64
N THR A 448 -17.03 -33.25 15.94
CA THR A 448 -17.35 -32.35 17.07
C THR A 448 -16.13 -31.58 17.60
N ILE A 449 -14.96 -31.72 16.99
CA ILE A 449 -13.66 -31.34 17.58
C ILE A 449 -13.54 -29.85 17.93
N ASP A 450 -14.12 -28.97 17.11
CA ASP A 450 -13.95 -27.51 17.26
C ASP A 450 -15.24 -26.81 17.77
N ARG A 451 -16.13 -27.54 18.45
CA ARG A 451 -17.29 -26.94 19.13
C ARG A 451 -16.86 -26.26 20.44
N PRO A 452 -17.34 -25.03 20.73
CA PRO A 452 -17.34 -24.50 22.09
C PRO A 452 -18.15 -25.42 23.04
N GLY A 453 -17.45 -26.20 23.87
CA GLY A 453 -18.07 -27.18 24.79
C GLY A 453 -18.35 -28.57 24.19
N GLY A 454 -17.83 -28.90 23.01
CA GLY A 454 -17.87 -30.26 22.47
C GLY A 454 -16.90 -31.19 23.20
N VAL A 455 -17.27 -32.48 23.31
CA VAL A 455 -16.32 -33.51 23.74
C VAL A 455 -15.32 -33.70 22.60
N ARG A 456 -14.04 -33.39 22.84
CA ARG A 456 -12.96 -33.71 21.90
C ARG A 456 -12.82 -35.22 21.84
N ASN A 457 -13.38 -35.84 20.81
CA ASN A 457 -13.14 -37.24 20.52
C ASN A 457 -11.85 -37.35 19.69
N THR A 458 -10.76 -37.73 20.34
CA THR A 458 -9.45 -37.91 19.71
C THR A 458 -9.45 -39.00 18.64
N GLU A 459 -10.31 -40.02 18.76
CA GLU A 459 -10.43 -41.08 17.76
C GLU A 459 -11.08 -40.55 16.48
N MET A 460 -12.16 -39.77 16.60
CA MET A 460 -12.80 -39.15 15.43
C MET A 460 -11.87 -38.13 14.75
N SER A 461 -11.06 -37.42 15.54
CA SER A 461 -10.03 -36.51 15.03
C SER A 461 -8.97 -37.19 14.18
N ALA A 462 -8.53 -38.38 14.58
CA ALA A 462 -7.55 -39.15 13.83
C ALA A 462 -8.14 -39.75 12.55
N LEU A 463 -9.46 -39.96 12.49
CA LEU A 463 -10.14 -40.46 11.30
C LEU A 463 -10.46 -39.35 10.30
N THR A 464 -10.95 -38.21 10.77
CA THR A 464 -11.44 -37.10 9.93
C THR A 464 -10.38 -36.08 9.55
N GLY A 465 -9.26 -36.04 10.28
CA GLY A 465 -8.17 -35.09 10.05
C GLY A 465 -6.79 -35.71 10.07
N TYR A 466 -5.83 -34.97 9.53
CA TYR A 466 -4.42 -35.33 9.48
C TYR A 466 -3.53 -34.08 9.52
N SER A 467 -2.33 -34.25 10.08
CA SER A 467 -1.33 -33.18 10.13
C SER A 467 -0.47 -33.16 8.86
N LYS A 468 -0.05 -31.96 8.46
CA LYS A 468 0.95 -31.71 7.41
C LYS A 468 2.06 -30.88 8.03
N GLY A 469 3.31 -31.30 7.83
CA GLY A 469 4.48 -30.53 8.25
C GLY A 469 4.53 -29.19 7.54
N ALA A 470 5.13 -28.19 8.20
CA ALA A 470 5.33 -26.85 7.66
C ALA A 470 5.95 -26.85 6.25
N GLU A 471 6.88 -27.76 5.97
CA GLU A 471 7.56 -27.91 4.68
C GLU A 471 6.63 -28.32 3.52
N ALA A 472 5.48 -28.91 3.84
CA ALA A 472 4.47 -29.33 2.86
C ALA A 472 3.43 -28.24 2.57
N ILE A 473 3.52 -27.08 3.25
CA ILE A 473 2.57 -25.98 3.18
C ILE A 473 3.30 -24.72 2.71
N LEU A 474 2.99 -24.27 1.50
CA LEU A 474 3.48 -23.00 1.00
C LEU A 474 2.49 -21.90 1.38
N THR A 475 2.93 -20.97 2.23
CA THR A 475 2.12 -19.84 2.65
C THR A 475 2.73 -18.52 2.20
N ILE A 476 1.98 -17.75 1.42
CA ILE A 476 2.38 -16.45 0.89
C ILE A 476 1.47 -15.39 1.50
N ARG A 477 2.03 -14.51 2.33
CA ARG A 477 1.31 -13.36 2.87
C ARG A 477 1.43 -12.18 1.92
N THR A 478 0.30 -11.59 1.57
CA THR A 478 0.18 -10.38 0.76
C THR A 478 -0.21 -9.22 1.67
N VAL A 479 0.63 -8.20 1.71
CA VAL A 479 0.44 -7.00 2.54
C VAL A 479 0.20 -5.78 1.64
N PRO A 480 -0.83 -4.98 1.91
CA PRO A 480 -1.07 -3.75 1.19
C PRO A 480 0.05 -2.74 1.47
N THR A 481 0.65 -2.23 0.41
CA THR A 481 1.79 -1.30 0.44
C THR A 481 1.60 -0.22 -0.62
N LEU A 482 2.48 0.79 -0.64
CA LEU A 482 2.47 1.75 -1.73
C LEU A 482 2.88 1.10 -3.06
N ARG A 483 2.23 1.55 -4.13
CA ARG A 483 2.54 1.13 -5.49
C ARG A 483 3.95 1.56 -5.86
N ARG A 484 4.78 0.59 -6.27
CA ARG A 484 6.17 0.80 -6.71
C ARG A 484 6.22 1.33 -8.14
N ASP A 485 5.61 2.49 -8.36
CA ASP A 485 5.54 3.13 -9.66
C ASP A 485 6.75 4.08 -9.85
N PRO A 486 7.44 4.09 -11.01
CA PRO A 486 8.51 5.06 -11.29
C PRO A 486 8.04 6.52 -11.17
N LEU A 487 6.76 6.81 -11.38
CA LEU A 487 6.22 8.15 -11.18
C LEU A 487 6.34 8.64 -9.73
N LEU A 488 6.27 7.72 -8.75
CA LEU A 488 6.49 8.08 -7.34
C LEU A 488 7.93 8.56 -7.11
N VAL A 489 8.91 7.96 -7.79
CA VAL A 489 10.31 8.40 -7.74
C VAL A 489 10.44 9.82 -8.30
N ILE A 490 9.74 10.13 -9.39
CA ILE A 490 9.73 11.48 -9.97
C ILE A 490 9.18 12.48 -8.96
N VAL A 491 8.06 12.16 -8.28
CA VAL A 491 7.48 13.01 -7.24
C VAL A 491 8.48 13.26 -6.10
N LEU A 492 9.17 12.22 -5.64
CA LEU A 492 10.17 12.34 -4.58
C LEU A 492 11.43 13.13 -5.01
N LEU A 493 11.76 13.14 -6.31
CA LEU A 493 12.94 13.84 -6.85
C LEU A 493 12.74 15.35 -7.02
N VAL A 494 11.51 15.86 -7.01
CA VAL A 494 11.24 17.29 -7.29
C VAL A 494 12.02 18.21 -6.36
N ASN A 495 11.98 17.97 -5.05
CA ASN A 495 12.68 18.84 -4.08
C ASN A 495 14.21 18.74 -4.20
N PRO A 496 14.85 17.54 -4.20
CA PRO A 496 16.29 17.42 -4.39
C PRO A 496 16.80 18.05 -5.69
N VAL A 497 16.07 17.91 -6.80
CA VAL A 497 16.45 18.49 -8.10
C VAL A 497 16.39 20.01 -8.06
N LEU A 498 15.33 20.59 -7.50
CA LEU A 498 15.23 22.04 -7.33
C LEU A 498 16.30 22.58 -6.36
N CYS A 499 16.61 21.82 -5.30
CA CYS A 499 17.68 22.15 -4.37
C CYS A 499 19.05 22.17 -5.08
N LEU A 500 19.37 21.13 -5.85
CA LEU A 500 20.59 21.06 -6.67
C LEU A 500 20.68 22.24 -7.64
N PHE A 501 19.58 22.56 -8.33
CA PHE A 501 19.51 23.70 -9.23
C PHE A 501 19.85 25.01 -8.51
N CYS A 502 19.30 25.24 -7.32
CA CYS A 502 19.61 26.44 -6.53
C CYS A 502 21.09 26.52 -6.15
N VAL A 503 21.70 25.41 -5.70
CA VAL A 503 23.13 25.36 -5.37
C VAL A 503 23.99 25.67 -6.62
N LEU A 504 23.65 25.09 -7.78
CA LEU A 504 24.36 25.32 -9.03
C LEU A 504 24.26 26.78 -9.50
N VAL A 505 23.05 27.36 -9.46
CA VAL A 505 22.83 28.77 -9.82
C VAL A 505 23.61 29.69 -8.88
N LYS A 506 23.61 29.41 -7.57
CA LYS A 506 24.42 30.17 -6.61
C LYS A 506 25.92 30.10 -6.92
N ALA A 507 26.44 28.91 -7.15
CA ALA A 507 27.86 28.66 -7.34
C ALA A 507 28.43 29.20 -8.67
N THR A 508 27.59 29.24 -9.71
CA THR A 508 28.00 29.62 -11.07
C THR A 508 27.64 31.05 -11.44
N TRP A 509 26.41 31.50 -11.17
CA TRP A 509 25.90 32.79 -11.66
C TRP A 509 25.85 33.85 -10.56
N LEU A 510 25.49 33.49 -9.33
CA LEU A 510 25.30 34.47 -8.25
C LEU A 510 26.51 34.66 -7.35
N TYR A 511 27.64 34.01 -7.64
CA TYR A 511 28.87 34.17 -6.86
C TYR A 511 29.35 35.63 -6.84
N GLY A 512 29.26 36.32 -7.99
CA GLY A 512 29.62 37.73 -8.12
C GLY A 512 28.65 38.73 -7.45
N SER A 513 27.55 38.26 -6.86
CA SER A 513 26.58 39.13 -6.18
C SER A 513 27.20 39.82 -4.96
N PRO A 514 26.90 41.11 -4.71
CA PRO A 514 27.36 41.86 -3.55
C PRO A 514 26.71 41.39 -2.23
N MET A 515 25.71 40.51 -2.30
CA MET A 515 25.06 39.91 -1.15
C MET A 515 25.60 38.51 -0.82
N GLY A 516 25.85 38.28 0.47
CA GLY A 516 26.23 36.99 1.05
C GLY A 516 25.02 36.15 1.45
N ASP A 517 25.29 34.93 1.92
CA ASP A 517 24.25 33.92 2.23
C ASP A 517 23.55 34.15 3.59
N ASP A 518 24.21 34.89 4.48
CA ASP A 518 23.69 35.32 5.79
C ASP A 518 23.04 36.72 5.71
N THR A 519 22.58 37.12 4.53
CA THR A 519 21.92 38.40 4.34
C THR A 519 20.59 38.45 5.08
N ASN A 520 20.47 39.46 5.93
CA ASN A 520 19.33 39.75 6.78
C ASN A 520 19.07 41.27 6.79
N ILE A 521 18.10 41.72 7.58
CA ILE A 521 17.78 43.15 7.71
C ILE A 521 19.01 43.97 8.14
N ILE A 522 19.89 43.41 8.98
CA ILE A 522 21.13 44.06 9.42
C ILE A 522 22.07 44.29 8.24
N SER A 523 22.22 43.31 7.34
CA SER A 523 23.05 43.45 6.15
C SER A 523 22.54 44.53 5.20
N LEU A 524 21.20 44.68 5.08
CA LEU A 524 20.54 45.72 4.29
C LEU A 524 20.79 47.12 4.90
N LEU A 525 20.58 47.26 6.21
CA LEU A 525 20.82 48.53 6.92
C LEU A 525 22.31 48.92 6.92
N ALA A 526 23.22 47.94 7.03
CA ALA A 526 24.66 48.17 6.95
C ALA A 526 25.13 48.57 5.55
N ALA A 527 24.36 48.26 4.51
CA ALA A 527 24.63 48.63 3.12
C ALA A 527 24.00 49.98 2.74
N ALA A 528 23.01 50.48 3.48
CA ALA A 528 22.36 51.76 3.24
C ALA A 528 23.28 52.94 3.58
N GLU A 529 23.38 53.91 2.67
CA GLU A 529 24.22 55.09 2.82
C GLU A 529 23.48 56.15 3.66
N GLY A 530 23.90 56.34 4.91
CA GLY A 530 23.35 57.31 5.85
C GLY A 530 24.30 57.57 7.03
N SER A 531 24.20 58.73 7.67
CA SER A 531 25.03 59.11 8.83
C SER A 531 24.84 58.14 10.00
N ASP A 532 23.61 57.70 10.23
CA ASP A 532 23.22 56.98 11.45
C ASP A 532 23.44 55.47 11.32
N THR A 533 23.46 54.93 10.10
CA THR A 533 23.75 53.52 9.80
C THR A 533 25.25 53.21 9.76
N SER A 534 26.11 54.23 9.87
CA SER A 534 27.57 54.11 9.83
C SER A 534 28.13 53.17 10.91
N ALA A 535 27.43 53.02 12.05
CA ALA A 535 27.78 52.10 13.13
C ALA A 535 27.68 50.61 12.71
N LEU A 536 26.80 50.28 11.75
CA LEU A 536 26.60 48.91 11.26
C LEU A 536 27.55 48.53 10.12
N ARG A 537 28.35 49.49 9.64
CA ARG A 537 29.26 49.31 8.49
C ARG A 537 30.25 48.18 8.76
N GLY A 538 30.41 47.30 7.78
CA GLY A 538 31.22 46.07 7.89
C GLY A 538 30.38 44.79 7.99
N ALA A 539 29.10 44.88 8.37
CA ALA A 539 28.16 43.75 8.37
C ALA A 539 27.42 43.56 7.03
N SER A 540 27.69 44.35 5.99
CA SER A 540 26.92 44.31 4.73
C SER A 540 27.00 42.97 3.99
N LEU A 541 28.10 42.23 4.16
CA LEU A 541 28.29 40.91 3.55
C LEU A 541 27.92 39.74 4.48
N THR A 542 28.03 39.93 5.79
CA THR A 542 27.90 38.85 6.78
C THR A 542 26.59 38.88 7.55
N GLY A 543 25.91 40.05 7.62
CA GLY A 543 24.72 40.23 8.45
C GLY A 543 24.98 40.06 9.97
N THR A 544 26.23 40.03 10.41
CA THR A 544 26.61 39.75 11.81
C THR A 544 27.19 40.98 12.51
N LEU A 545 26.81 41.16 13.78
CA LEU A 545 27.25 42.24 14.65
C LEU A 545 28.09 41.67 15.79
N ASN A 546 29.15 42.39 16.19
CA ASN A 546 30.00 42.01 17.32
C ASN A 546 29.34 42.30 18.68
N ARG A 547 28.28 43.11 18.70
CA ARG A 547 27.49 43.44 19.90
C ARG A 547 26.02 43.61 19.55
N LYS A 548 25.15 43.51 20.55
CA LYS A 548 23.74 43.87 20.43
C LYS A 548 23.63 45.39 20.23
N VAL A 549 22.92 45.81 19.18
CA VAL A 549 22.62 47.23 18.88
C VAL A 549 21.17 47.50 19.25
N THR A 550 20.92 48.59 19.97
CA THR A 550 19.56 48.99 20.36
C THR A 550 18.96 49.96 19.35
N ILE A 551 17.69 49.77 19.01
CA ILE A 551 16.95 50.63 18.07
C ILE A 551 15.93 51.41 18.88
N VAL A 552 15.93 52.74 18.75
CA VAL A 552 14.94 53.60 19.38
C VAL A 552 14.19 54.39 18.33
N PHE A 553 12.85 54.33 18.39
CA PHE A 553 11.97 55.08 17.51
C PHE A 553 11.45 56.30 18.26
N HIS A 554 11.62 57.48 17.67
CA HIS A 554 11.12 58.74 18.20
C HIS A 554 10.31 59.47 17.13
N MET A 555 9.32 60.25 17.55
CA MET A 555 8.63 61.17 16.65
C MET A 555 9.34 62.51 16.67
N GLU A 556 9.75 62.98 15.51
CA GLU A 556 10.25 64.32 15.32
C GLU A 556 9.16 65.12 14.59
N SER A 557 8.85 66.30 15.11
CA SER A 557 7.82 67.16 14.53
C SER A 557 8.49 68.35 13.85
N ASP A 558 8.56 68.32 12.52
CA ASP A 558 9.06 69.44 11.75
C ASP A 558 7.94 70.45 11.51
N SER A 559 8.18 71.69 11.93
CA SER A 559 7.33 72.84 11.61
C SER A 559 7.92 73.57 10.41
N MET A 560 7.42 73.26 9.21
CA MET A 560 7.75 74.08 8.03
C MET A 560 6.81 75.28 7.96
N THR A 561 7.38 76.49 8.04
CA THR A 561 6.68 77.75 7.75
C THR A 561 6.58 77.94 6.24
N VAL A 562 5.47 77.48 5.66
CA VAL A 562 5.24 77.57 4.20
C VAL A 562 4.87 78.99 3.78
N ARG A 563 4.36 79.81 4.70
CA ARG A 563 4.06 81.26 4.58
C ARG A 563 4.00 81.90 5.97
N PRO A 564 4.24 83.22 6.11
CA PRO A 564 4.01 83.91 7.38
C PRO A 564 2.53 83.74 7.78
N GLY A 565 2.28 82.98 8.85
CA GLY A 565 0.95 82.71 9.42
C GLY A 565 0.34 81.32 9.17
N LEU A 566 1.01 80.39 8.47
CA LEU A 566 0.53 79.01 8.32
C LEU A 566 1.65 78.00 8.60
N GLU A 567 1.67 77.46 9.83
CA GLU A 567 2.51 76.31 10.19
C GLU A 567 1.78 75.02 9.86
N ARG A 568 2.39 74.17 9.03
CA ARG A 568 2.01 72.76 8.93
C ARG A 568 3.04 71.96 9.71
N ARG A 569 2.56 71.28 10.74
CA ARG A 569 3.33 70.31 11.52
C ARG A 569 3.29 68.98 10.79
N PHE A 570 4.46 68.46 10.44
CA PHE A 570 4.61 67.11 9.94
C PHE A 570 5.33 66.30 11.00
N ASP A 571 4.66 65.27 11.52
CA ASP A 571 5.29 64.33 12.43
C ASP A 571 5.88 63.20 11.57
N HIS A 572 7.20 62.99 11.65
CA HIS A 572 7.87 61.86 11.03
C HIS A 572 8.53 60.98 12.09
N VAL A 573 8.51 59.67 11.85
CA VAL A 573 9.15 58.69 12.74
C VAL A 573 10.62 58.58 12.36
N VAL A 574 11.51 58.90 13.30
CA VAL A 574 12.96 58.77 13.16
C VAL A 574 13.42 57.54 13.93
N MET A 575 14.27 56.74 13.28
CA MET A 575 14.91 55.58 13.88
C MET A 575 16.36 55.92 14.18
N THR A 576 16.76 55.85 15.45
CA THR A 576 18.16 56.05 15.87
C THR A 576 18.77 54.75 16.39
N LEU A 577 20.07 54.55 16.12
CA LEU A 577 20.84 53.39 16.54
C LEU A 577 21.72 53.75 17.75
N ASP A 578 21.68 52.92 18.79
CA ASP A 578 22.46 53.06 20.03
C ASP A 578 22.23 54.37 20.83
N GLY A 579 21.09 55.04 20.63
CA GLY A 579 20.55 56.03 21.58
C GLY A 579 21.37 57.31 21.74
N LEU A 580 22.03 57.80 20.69
CA LEU A 580 22.50 59.19 20.66
C LEU A 580 21.28 60.12 20.55
N LEU A 581 20.73 60.49 21.71
CA LEU A 581 19.77 61.59 21.81
C LEU A 581 20.39 62.84 21.16
N PRO A 582 19.69 63.53 20.25
CA PRO A 582 20.09 64.88 19.88
C PRO A 582 20.10 65.73 21.16
N GLU A 583 21.17 66.47 21.40
CA GLU A 583 21.17 67.50 22.45
C GLU A 583 19.91 68.36 22.28
N GLN A 584 19.02 68.29 23.27
CA GLN A 584 17.85 69.16 23.36
C GLN A 584 18.35 70.61 23.41
N GLY A 585 18.32 71.29 22.26
CA GLY A 585 18.31 72.73 22.21
C GLY A 585 17.10 73.22 23.01
N ASN A 586 17.37 73.97 24.08
CA ASN A 586 16.42 74.60 24.99
C ASN A 586 15.04 74.91 24.35
N MET A 587 14.05 74.05 24.57
CA MET A 587 12.65 74.44 24.43
C MET A 587 12.26 75.25 25.67
N GLN A 588 12.00 76.54 25.46
CA GLN A 588 11.28 77.38 26.42
C GLN A 588 9.91 76.75 26.72
N ARG A 589 9.65 76.53 28.01
CA ARG A 589 8.30 76.24 28.54
C ARG A 589 7.38 77.41 28.24
N GLY A 590 6.53 77.26 27.22
CA GLY A 590 5.27 77.99 27.09
C GLY A 590 4.17 77.18 27.77
N SER A 591 3.60 77.72 28.83
CA SER A 591 2.38 77.23 29.48
C SER A 591 1.17 77.43 28.57
N PHE A 592 0.40 76.37 28.30
CA PHE A 592 -1.07 76.32 28.40
C PHE A 592 -1.53 74.86 28.49
#